data_AF-A0A812IYD7-F1
#
_entry.id   AF-A0A812IYD7-F1
#
_cell.length_a   1.000
_cell.length_b   1.000
_cell.length_c   1.000
_cell.angle_alpha   90.00
_cell.angle_beta   90.00
_cell.angle_gamma   90.00
#
_symmetry.space_group_name_H-M   'P 1'
#
loop_
_entity.id
_entity.type
_entity.pdbx_description
1 polymer ?
#
loop_
_entity_poly.entity_id
_entity_poly.type
_entity_poly.pdbx_seq_one_letter_code
_entity_poly.pdbx_strand_id
1 'polypeptide(L)'
;AAGETFQTCCRQTLELQVPSVNFVTPARTRPSPFHPAAMQREPGPAAGQASGSFQCFALTSEFFDQTPQLPPWPAPQRCPSGLKIYPIAIGIADELIVPCIPLKRFDYALVWPGDRRTYSFNHRISEDTVAYHENLRQAWFALTRPKGGWDCLRHYEILAAGSMPYFLDLKRRPAKKAAFLPMHLLRVAKTLPGVYEGRIDPSTFSIRTCVRPCGKYLETMAPLLRYTKQRLAASKLAEYLLSHLRVHRRSVLFLLPPDGYHTGGYASRNMFYGLRRVLGPENVVDYPMFAEMYAAHGRMDMSTTGLLHAPAIQLNSSQVEDWLRARKFGAVIYSNARAPLLFWDLVVSLYAPEEVAFLDGFDHANGSNILRLAPHGRYFLREMEEGCPTGPYTWNSDGNASATEKVRRLFAVACFVLLEDAIAATGAFVACGERMISSAIPVHSGAR
;
A
#
# COMPACT_ATOMS: atom_id res chain seq x y z
N ALA A 1 23.66 -3.52 27.80
CA ALA A 1 23.44 -2.57 26.67
C ALA A 1 21.96 -2.40 26.30
N ALA A 2 21.35 -3.17 25.38
CA ALA A 2 19.95 -2.91 24.93
C ALA A 2 18.86 -3.17 26.00
N GLY A 3 19.13 -4.03 26.97
CA GLY A 3 18.24 -4.29 28.11
C GLY A 3 18.25 -3.19 29.19
N GLU A 4 19.36 -2.46 29.33
CA GLU A 4 19.52 -1.41 30.35
C GLU A 4 18.88 -0.10 29.91
N THR A 5 19.00 0.27 28.62
CA THR A 5 18.32 1.45 28.05
C THR A 5 16.80 1.34 28.14
N PHE A 6 16.25 0.13 27.97
CA PHE A 6 14.83 -0.12 28.14
C PHE A 6 14.36 0.05 29.60
N GLN A 7 15.17 -0.38 30.58
CA GLN A 7 14.84 -0.22 32.00
C GLN A 7 14.88 1.25 32.46
N THR A 8 15.82 2.05 31.94
CA THR A 8 15.93 3.49 32.26
C THR A 8 14.74 4.28 31.69
N CYS A 9 14.32 3.96 30.46
CA CYS A 9 13.12 4.51 29.82
C CYS A 9 11.85 4.26 30.64
N CYS A 10 11.68 3.05 31.19
CA CYS A 10 10.54 2.69 32.01
C CYS A 10 10.47 3.47 33.34
N ARG A 11 11.62 3.80 33.96
CA ARG A 11 11.64 4.61 35.20
C ARG A 11 11.11 6.02 34.99
N GLN A 12 11.49 6.68 33.89
CA GLN A 12 11.02 8.04 33.59
C GLN A 12 9.51 8.11 33.28
N THR A 13 8.90 7.00 32.84
CA THR A 13 7.44 6.95 32.61
C THR A 13 6.63 6.91 33.90
N LEU A 14 7.21 6.36 34.98
CA LEU A 14 6.52 6.20 36.27
C LEU A 14 6.33 7.54 37.00
N GLU A 15 7.13 8.55 36.67
CA GLU A 15 7.03 9.89 37.28
C GLU A 15 6.00 10.80 36.58
N LEU A 16 5.57 10.45 35.36
CA LEU A 16 4.47 11.13 34.67
C LEU A 16 3.14 10.61 35.21
N GLN A 17 2.63 11.23 36.28
CA GLN A 17 1.25 11.06 36.72
C GLN A 17 0.30 11.51 35.60
N VAL A 18 -0.17 10.56 34.79
CA VAL A 18 -1.32 10.79 33.91
C VAL A 18 -2.54 10.98 34.82
N PRO A 19 -3.24 12.13 34.79
CA PRO A 19 -4.47 12.29 35.56
C PRO A 19 -5.45 11.19 35.17
N SER A 20 -6.07 10.55 36.15
CA SER A 20 -7.18 9.62 35.93
C SER A 20 -8.29 10.36 35.19
N VAL A 21 -8.43 10.09 33.89
CA VAL A 21 -9.58 10.57 33.11
C VAL A 21 -10.76 9.72 33.56
N ASN A 22 -11.67 10.33 34.33
CA ASN A 22 -12.93 9.70 34.70
C ASN A 22 -13.74 9.41 33.44
N PHE A 23 -13.97 8.13 33.16
CA PHE A 23 -14.90 7.69 32.12
C PHE A 23 -16.32 8.02 32.57
N VAL A 24 -16.90 9.10 32.05
CA VAL A 24 -18.33 9.35 32.15
C VAL A 24 -19.01 8.55 31.04
N THR A 25 -19.64 7.43 31.40
CA THR A 25 -20.60 6.73 30.54
C THR A 25 -21.85 7.61 30.37
N PRO A 26 -22.24 8.03 29.14
CA PRO A 26 -23.53 8.67 28.95
C PRO A 26 -24.65 7.62 29.02
N ALA A 27 -25.69 7.94 29.77
CA ALA A 27 -26.93 7.18 29.80
C ALA A 27 -27.53 7.04 28.39
N ARG A 28 -28.08 5.86 28.10
CA ARG A 28 -28.82 5.55 26.86
C ARG A 28 -30.01 6.50 26.70
N THR A 29 -29.90 7.48 25.81
CA THR A 29 -31.04 8.12 25.17
C THR A 29 -30.92 7.97 23.66
N ARG A 30 -32.07 7.71 22.99
CA ARG A 30 -32.16 7.45 21.55
C ARG A 30 -31.62 8.65 20.74
N PRO A 31 -30.94 8.43 19.61
CA PRO A 31 -30.40 9.52 18.80
C PRO A 31 -31.53 10.25 18.05
N SER A 32 -31.67 11.54 18.35
CA SER A 32 -32.36 12.54 17.51
C SER A 32 -31.43 12.95 16.34
N PRO A 33 -31.94 13.40 15.17
CA PRO A 33 -31.09 13.75 14.04
C PRO A 33 -30.30 15.03 14.36
N PHE A 34 -28.97 14.93 14.33
CA PHE A 34 -28.06 16.06 14.50
C PHE A 34 -28.12 16.99 13.28
N HIS A 35 -28.58 18.22 13.50
CA HIS A 35 -28.25 19.37 12.65
C HIS A 35 -26.88 19.93 13.06
N PRO A 36 -25.98 20.27 12.11
CA PRO A 36 -24.71 20.90 12.45
C PRO A 36 -24.92 22.40 12.68
N ALA A 37 -24.79 22.85 13.93
CA ALA A 37 -24.66 24.26 14.25
C ALA A 37 -23.25 24.75 13.87
N ALA A 38 -23.19 25.93 13.26
CA ALA A 38 -21.99 26.57 12.75
C ALA A 38 -20.94 26.80 13.86
N MET A 39 -19.80 26.11 13.75
CA MET A 39 -18.57 26.46 14.46
C MET A 39 -17.97 27.69 13.76
N GLN A 40 -17.91 28.82 14.47
CA GLN A 40 -17.25 30.03 13.99
C GLN A 40 -15.76 29.74 13.76
N ARG A 41 -15.28 30.09 12.57
CA ARG A 41 -13.90 29.88 12.10
C ARG A 41 -13.01 30.99 12.63
N GLU A 42 -12.03 30.64 13.46
CA GLU A 42 -10.83 31.47 13.59
C GLU A 42 -9.82 31.10 12.49
N PRO A 43 -9.06 32.07 11.95
CA PRO A 43 -8.07 31.82 10.92
C PRO A 43 -6.95 30.91 11.45
N GLY A 44 -6.77 29.77 10.80
CA GLY A 44 -5.72 28.80 11.14
C GLY A 44 -4.31 29.36 10.87
N PRO A 45 -3.29 28.90 11.63
CA PRO A 45 -1.92 29.34 11.44
C PRO A 45 -1.36 28.83 10.11
N ALA A 46 -0.48 29.63 9.49
CA ALA A 46 0.20 29.30 8.25
C ALA A 46 1.00 27.99 8.34
N ALA A 47 0.99 27.24 7.25
CA ALA A 47 1.73 25.99 7.07
C ALA A 47 3.24 26.22 7.28
N GLY A 48 3.76 25.78 8.43
CA GLY A 48 5.18 25.89 8.75
C GLY A 48 5.55 25.65 10.22
N GLN A 49 4.58 25.71 11.14
CA GLN A 49 4.85 25.51 12.57
C GLN A 49 3.76 24.66 13.24
N ALA A 50 3.75 23.36 12.97
CA ALA A 50 3.09 22.40 13.85
C ALA A 50 4.14 21.76 14.77
N SER A 51 4.81 22.56 15.60
CA SER A 51 5.59 22.07 16.75
C SER A 51 4.67 21.87 17.96
N GLY A 52 3.53 21.19 17.77
CA GLY A 52 2.78 20.65 18.89
C GLY A 52 3.67 19.59 19.54
N SER A 53 4.07 19.78 20.80
CA SER A 53 4.88 18.81 21.52
C SER A 53 4.16 17.46 21.55
N PHE A 54 4.64 16.48 20.78
CA PHE A 54 4.09 15.13 20.78
C PHE A 54 4.31 14.50 22.16
N GLN A 55 3.21 14.13 22.83
CA GLN A 55 3.31 13.31 24.03
C GLN A 55 3.40 11.85 23.59
N CYS A 56 4.58 11.27 23.78
CA CYS A 56 4.88 9.88 23.49
C CYS A 56 4.65 9.02 24.74
N PHE A 57 4.30 7.75 24.54
CA PHE A 57 4.71 6.74 25.52
C PHE A 57 6.25 6.77 25.58
N ALA A 58 6.85 6.67 26.76
CA ALA A 58 8.25 7.05 27.05
C ALA A 58 9.37 6.44 26.17
N LEU A 59 9.05 5.56 25.24
CA LEU A 59 9.98 5.09 24.21
C LEU A 59 10.47 6.27 23.37
N THR A 60 11.78 6.54 23.45
CA THR A 60 12.44 7.58 22.67
C THR A 60 12.48 7.23 21.18
N SER A 61 12.65 8.22 20.31
CA SER A 61 12.84 8.00 18.87
C SER A 61 14.00 7.04 18.58
N GLU A 62 15.09 7.14 19.35
CA GLU A 62 16.27 6.28 19.25
C GLU A 62 15.94 4.79 19.31
N PHE A 63 14.98 4.40 20.15
CA PHE A 63 14.55 3.00 20.25
C PHE A 63 13.95 2.48 18.93
N PHE A 64 13.25 3.34 18.18
CA PHE A 64 12.66 2.98 16.89
C PHE A 64 13.64 3.06 15.73
N ASP A 65 14.74 3.79 15.93
CA ASP A 65 15.77 3.99 14.90
C ASP A 65 16.88 2.93 15.01
N GLN A 66 16.97 2.22 16.15
CA GLN A 66 17.78 1.00 16.27
C GLN A 66 17.37 -0.04 15.22
N THR A 67 18.37 -0.65 14.57
CA THR A 67 18.22 -1.68 13.54
C THR A 67 18.44 -3.07 14.14
N PRO A 68 17.45 -3.69 14.83
CA PRO A 68 17.54 -5.11 15.10
C PRO A 68 17.58 -5.86 13.76
N GLN A 69 17.99 -7.13 13.79
CA GLN A 69 17.93 -7.98 12.61
C GLN A 69 16.46 -8.15 12.19
N LEU A 70 16.02 -7.30 11.25
CA LEU A 70 14.70 -7.39 10.64
C LEU A 70 14.66 -8.62 9.71
N PRO A 71 13.49 -9.23 9.51
CA PRO A 71 13.36 -10.30 8.53
C PRO A 71 13.86 -9.81 7.17
N PRO A 72 14.44 -10.69 6.34
CA PRO A 72 14.92 -10.30 5.01
C PRO A 72 13.77 -9.75 4.16
N TRP A 73 14.12 -8.99 3.12
CA TRP A 73 13.14 -8.53 2.15
C TRP A 73 12.38 -9.71 1.53
N PRO A 74 11.11 -9.53 1.15
CA PRO A 74 10.38 -10.56 0.41
C PRO A 74 11.15 -10.98 -0.84
N ALA A 75 11.37 -12.28 -1.01
CA ALA A 75 12.13 -12.80 -2.13
C ALA A 75 11.35 -12.62 -3.45
N PRO A 76 12.04 -12.36 -4.57
CA PRO A 76 11.41 -12.37 -5.89
C PRO A 76 10.79 -13.74 -6.19
N GLN A 77 9.59 -13.73 -6.75
CA GLN A 77 8.98 -14.94 -7.28
C GLN A 77 9.76 -15.39 -8.52
N ARG A 78 10.19 -16.65 -8.51
CA ARG A 78 10.90 -17.30 -9.62
C ARG A 78 10.00 -18.33 -10.27
N CYS A 79 9.93 -18.27 -11.59
CA CYS A 79 9.15 -19.18 -12.40
C CYS A 79 10.04 -20.23 -13.07
N PRO A 80 9.50 -21.43 -13.37
CA PRO A 80 10.22 -22.46 -14.12
C PRO A 80 10.76 -21.98 -15.46
N SER A 81 10.09 -21.01 -16.09
CA SER A 81 10.53 -20.35 -17.32
C SER A 81 11.76 -19.44 -17.16
N GLY A 82 12.31 -19.30 -15.95
CA GLY A 82 13.39 -18.36 -15.64
C GLY A 82 12.91 -16.93 -15.34
N LEU A 83 11.63 -16.64 -15.57
CA LEU A 83 11.00 -15.35 -15.25
C LEU A 83 11.12 -15.03 -13.74
N LYS A 84 11.48 -13.78 -13.43
CA LYS A 84 11.55 -13.25 -12.05
C LYS A 84 10.63 -12.06 -11.88
N ILE A 85 9.77 -12.11 -10.86
CA ILE A 85 8.82 -11.05 -10.51
C ILE A 85 9.16 -10.56 -9.10
N TYR A 86 9.39 -9.27 -8.96
CA TYR A 86 9.83 -8.65 -7.71
C TYR A 86 8.62 -8.08 -6.98
N PRO A 87 8.39 -8.42 -5.71
CA PRO A 87 7.31 -7.79 -4.96
C PRO A 87 7.61 -6.30 -4.73
N ILE A 88 6.57 -5.47 -4.71
CA ILE A 88 6.60 -4.10 -4.17
C ILE A 88 5.43 -3.87 -3.22
N ALA A 89 5.43 -2.70 -2.59
CA ALA A 89 4.39 -2.25 -1.68
C ALA A 89 4.02 -0.79 -1.97
N ILE A 90 2.84 -0.34 -1.51
CA ILE A 90 2.50 1.09 -1.55
C ILE A 90 3.47 1.91 -0.69
N GLY A 91 3.73 1.46 0.54
CA GLY A 91 4.52 2.22 1.52
C GLY A 91 3.87 3.52 1.98
N ILE A 92 4.67 4.40 2.60
CA ILE A 92 4.23 5.72 3.05
C ILE A 92 5.42 6.69 3.07
N ALA A 93 5.17 7.98 2.84
CA ALA A 93 6.18 9.02 2.97
C ALA A 93 6.82 8.99 4.37
N ASP A 94 8.14 9.14 4.43
CA ASP A 94 8.93 9.09 5.67
C ASP A 94 8.42 10.09 6.73
N GLU A 95 8.00 11.29 6.31
CA GLU A 95 7.54 12.41 7.16
C GLU A 95 6.17 12.16 7.78
N LEU A 96 5.42 11.19 7.26
CA LEU A 96 4.13 10.81 7.81
C LEU A 96 4.26 9.82 8.97
N ILE A 97 5.43 9.21 9.14
CA ILE A 97 5.66 8.21 10.17
C ILE A 97 6.01 8.93 11.47
N VAL A 98 5.19 8.72 12.50
CA VAL A 98 5.42 9.31 13.82
C VAL A 98 6.76 8.85 14.41
N PRO A 99 7.48 9.72 15.13
CA PRO A 99 8.78 9.37 15.69
C PRO A 99 8.69 8.38 16.85
N CYS A 100 7.52 8.28 17.49
CA CYS A 100 7.24 7.49 18.69
C CYS A 100 5.78 6.99 18.67
N ILE A 101 5.38 6.14 19.63
CA ILE A 101 3.97 5.78 19.82
C ILE A 101 3.27 6.93 20.58
N PRO A 102 2.29 7.64 19.98
CA PRO A 102 1.61 8.74 20.65
C PRO A 102 0.69 8.26 21.76
N LEU A 103 0.40 9.13 22.75
CA LEU A 103 -0.68 8.89 23.71
C LEU A 103 -2.02 8.71 23.00
N LYS A 104 -2.84 7.79 23.52
CA LYS A 104 -4.13 7.42 22.94
C LYS A 104 -5.28 7.96 23.77
N ARG A 105 -6.36 8.34 23.08
CA ARG A 105 -7.61 8.90 23.61
C ARG A 105 -8.83 8.06 23.25
N PHE A 106 -8.79 7.33 22.14
CA PHE A 106 -9.92 6.55 21.63
C PHE A 106 -9.57 5.08 21.49
N ASP A 107 -10.54 4.21 21.72
CA ASP A 107 -10.40 2.77 21.42
C ASP A 107 -10.13 2.53 19.94
N TYR A 108 -10.96 3.15 19.08
CA TYR A 108 -10.90 3.02 17.64
C TYR A 108 -10.95 4.37 16.93
N ALA A 109 -10.26 4.46 15.79
CA ALA A 109 -10.40 5.58 14.87
C ALA A 109 -11.84 5.66 14.32
N LEU A 110 -12.28 6.87 13.97
CA LEU A 110 -13.67 7.17 13.59
C LEU A 110 -14.09 6.55 12.26
N VAL A 111 -13.16 6.46 11.29
CA VAL A 111 -13.47 5.93 9.96
C VAL A 111 -13.56 4.41 10.00
N TRP A 112 -14.71 3.85 9.62
CA TRP A 112 -14.96 2.41 9.58
C TRP A 112 -15.05 1.93 8.14
N PRO A 113 -14.10 1.11 7.67
CA PRO A 113 -14.03 0.75 6.26
C PRO A 113 -15.24 -0.09 5.83
N GLY A 114 -15.95 0.41 4.81
CA GLY A 114 -17.17 -0.19 4.30
C GLY A 114 -18.46 0.45 4.81
N ASP A 115 -18.41 1.30 5.83
CA ASP A 115 -19.54 2.13 6.24
C ASP A 115 -19.32 3.58 5.83
N ARG A 116 -19.91 3.98 4.69
CA ARG A 116 -19.76 5.34 4.13
C ARG A 116 -20.19 6.45 5.08
N ARG A 117 -21.06 6.17 6.06
CA ARG A 117 -21.52 7.18 7.04
C ARG A 117 -20.41 7.65 7.96
N THR A 118 -19.35 6.86 8.11
CA THR A 118 -18.18 7.17 8.96
C THR A 118 -17.07 7.93 8.22
N TYR A 119 -17.24 8.20 6.92
CA TYR A 119 -16.24 8.87 6.09
C TYR A 119 -16.45 10.38 6.20
N SER A 120 -16.23 10.91 7.41
CA SER A 120 -16.48 12.32 7.76
C SER A 120 -15.35 13.27 7.34
N PHE A 121 -14.23 12.76 6.82
CA PHE A 121 -13.07 13.57 6.41
C PHE A 121 -13.01 13.69 4.90
N ASN A 122 -12.97 14.92 4.40
CA ASN A 122 -12.78 15.20 2.99
C ASN A 122 -11.28 15.29 2.66
N HIS A 123 -10.76 14.25 2.01
CA HIS A 123 -9.35 14.18 1.57
C HIS A 123 -8.90 15.29 0.61
N ARG A 124 -9.79 16.14 0.10
CA ARG A 124 -9.44 17.31 -0.73
C ARG A 124 -9.25 18.58 0.09
N ILE A 125 -9.55 18.53 1.38
CA ILE A 125 -9.41 19.62 2.33
C ILE A 125 -8.21 19.29 3.22
N SER A 126 -7.23 20.20 3.26
CA SER A 126 -5.98 20.00 3.99
C SER A 126 -6.24 19.81 5.49
N GLU A 127 -7.13 20.63 6.06
CA GLU A 127 -7.53 20.59 7.46
C GLU A 127 -8.15 19.24 7.84
N ASP A 128 -9.05 18.71 7.01
CA ASP A 128 -9.67 17.40 7.21
C ASP A 128 -8.64 16.26 7.12
N THR A 129 -7.65 16.39 6.23
CA THR A 129 -6.55 15.43 6.12
C THR A 129 -5.71 15.40 7.39
N VAL A 130 -5.37 16.58 7.94
CA VAL A 130 -4.67 16.68 9.23
C VAL A 130 -5.51 16.08 10.36
N ALA A 131 -6.80 16.40 10.41
CA ALA A 131 -7.73 15.87 11.42
C ALA A 131 -7.88 14.34 11.34
N TYR A 132 -7.90 13.76 10.14
CA TYR A 132 -7.93 12.32 9.93
C TYR A 132 -6.68 11.63 10.50
N HIS A 133 -5.48 12.14 10.20
CA HIS A 133 -4.24 11.59 10.74
C HIS A 133 -4.18 11.74 12.26
N GLU A 134 -4.64 12.86 12.80
CA GLU A 134 -4.69 13.07 14.23
C GLU A 134 -5.66 12.09 14.90
N ASN A 135 -6.81 11.82 14.29
CA ASN A 135 -7.73 10.81 14.77
C ASN A 135 -7.10 9.41 14.81
N LEU A 136 -6.34 9.03 13.76
CA LEU A 136 -5.58 7.78 13.76
C LEU A 136 -4.54 7.75 14.89
N ARG A 137 -3.79 8.84 15.09
CA ARG A 137 -2.76 8.93 16.14
C ARG A 137 -3.33 8.78 17.54
N GLN A 138 -4.49 9.37 17.78
CA GLN A 138 -5.17 9.31 19.07
C GLN A 138 -5.91 7.98 19.31
N ALA A 139 -6.02 7.09 18.32
CA ALA A 139 -6.69 5.81 18.49
C ALA A 139 -5.72 4.66 18.84
N TRP A 140 -6.12 3.78 19.77
CA TRP A 140 -5.41 2.53 20.06
C TRP A 140 -5.36 1.63 18.83
N PHE A 141 -6.52 1.46 18.20
CA PHE A 141 -6.72 0.63 17.02
C PHE A 141 -7.39 1.42 15.89
N ALA A 142 -7.24 0.93 14.66
CA ALA A 142 -8.04 1.41 13.54
C ALA A 142 -8.49 0.24 12.68
N LEU A 143 -9.79 0.20 12.36
CA LEU A 143 -10.36 -0.83 11.51
C LEU A 143 -9.82 -0.71 10.08
N THR A 144 -9.43 -1.85 9.52
CA THR A 144 -8.95 -1.96 8.14
C THR A 144 -9.36 -3.28 7.50
N ARG A 145 -9.38 -3.30 6.17
CA ARG A 145 -9.74 -4.44 5.32
C ARG A 145 -9.22 -4.18 3.89
N PRO A 146 -9.12 -5.19 3.02
CA PRO A 146 -8.79 -5.00 1.61
C PRO A 146 -9.80 -4.07 0.91
N LYS A 147 -9.30 -3.24 0.00
CA LYS A 147 -10.08 -2.32 -0.84
C LYS A 147 -9.44 -2.34 -2.23
N GLY A 148 -10.05 -3.08 -3.15
CA GLY A 148 -9.46 -3.38 -4.46
C GLY A 148 -8.41 -4.49 -4.36
N GLY A 149 -7.35 -4.26 -3.59
CA GLY A 149 -6.32 -5.23 -3.21
C GLY A 149 -6.20 -5.42 -1.70
N TRP A 150 -5.26 -6.27 -1.28
CA TRP A 150 -4.83 -6.45 0.12
C TRP A 150 -3.81 -5.42 0.57
N ASP A 151 -3.04 -4.87 -0.36
CA ASP A 151 -2.04 -3.84 -0.11
C ASP A 151 -2.63 -2.44 -0.30
N CYS A 152 -3.37 -1.96 0.70
CA CYS A 152 -4.03 -0.64 0.69
C CYS A 152 -3.25 0.43 1.46
N LEU A 153 -3.30 1.68 0.99
CA LEU A 153 -2.65 2.83 1.64
C LEU A 153 -3.04 2.98 3.12
N ARG A 154 -4.31 2.71 3.45
CA ARG A 154 -4.83 2.79 4.82
C ARG A 154 -4.05 1.94 5.83
N HIS A 155 -3.52 0.78 5.43
CA HIS A 155 -2.67 -0.02 6.33
C HIS A 155 -1.45 0.77 6.79
N TYR A 156 -0.83 1.47 5.85
CA TYR A 156 0.34 2.29 6.10
C TYR A 156 0.02 3.56 6.86
N GLU A 157 -1.11 4.22 6.59
CA GLU A 157 -1.56 5.40 7.35
C GLU A 157 -1.75 5.07 8.83
N ILE A 158 -2.40 3.94 9.13
CA ILE A 158 -2.64 3.49 10.50
C ILE A 158 -1.31 3.21 11.22
N LEU A 159 -0.41 2.46 10.56
CA LEU A 159 0.90 2.13 11.09
C LEU A 159 1.78 3.37 11.28
N ALA A 160 1.77 4.29 10.32
CA ALA A 160 2.52 5.55 10.34
C ALA A 160 2.00 6.51 11.41
N ALA A 161 0.72 6.42 11.78
CA ALA A 161 0.14 7.17 12.91
C ALA A 161 0.50 6.56 14.29
N GLY A 162 1.22 5.44 14.32
CA GLY A 162 1.52 4.73 15.56
C GLY A 162 0.30 4.06 16.19
N SER A 163 -0.72 3.73 15.39
CA SER A 163 -1.91 2.99 15.80
C SER A 163 -1.86 1.55 15.30
N MET A 164 -2.55 0.63 15.97
CA MET A 164 -2.52 -0.78 15.61
C MET A 164 -3.63 -1.11 14.60
N PRO A 165 -3.30 -1.65 13.41
CA PRO A 165 -4.33 -2.07 12.47
C PRO A 165 -5.15 -3.25 13.01
N TYR A 166 -6.47 -3.10 13.06
CA TYR A 166 -7.40 -4.17 13.36
C TYR A 166 -8.06 -4.65 12.07
N PHE A 167 -7.52 -5.73 11.51
CA PHE A 167 -8.01 -6.30 10.26
C PHE A 167 -9.29 -7.12 10.48
N LEU A 168 -10.33 -6.80 9.71
CA LEU A 168 -11.59 -7.55 9.76
C LEU A 168 -11.41 -8.98 9.24
N ASP A 169 -10.62 -9.15 8.18
CA ASP A 169 -10.58 -10.35 7.35
C ASP A 169 -9.17 -10.90 7.06
N LEU A 170 -8.17 -10.55 7.87
CA LEU A 170 -6.76 -10.95 7.67
C LEU A 170 -6.53 -12.44 7.39
N LYS A 171 -7.37 -13.32 7.95
CA LYS A 171 -7.30 -14.78 7.75
C LYS A 171 -7.57 -15.20 6.30
N ARG A 172 -8.25 -14.37 5.51
CA ARG A 172 -8.58 -14.64 4.09
C ARG A 172 -7.51 -14.14 3.12
N ARG A 173 -6.44 -13.52 3.62
CA ARG A 173 -5.36 -12.97 2.78
C ARG A 173 -4.57 -14.11 2.10
N PRO A 174 -4.49 -14.14 0.75
CA PRO A 174 -3.61 -15.05 0.04
C PRO A 174 -2.14 -14.87 0.46
N ALA A 175 -1.34 -15.93 0.36
CA ALA A 175 0.01 -15.94 0.94
C ALA A 175 0.94 -14.87 0.34
N LYS A 176 0.82 -14.63 -0.98
CA LYS A 176 1.70 -13.76 -1.78
C LYS A 176 1.23 -12.30 -1.91
N LYS A 177 0.02 -11.98 -1.46
CA LYS A 177 -0.56 -10.63 -1.51
C LYS A 177 -0.06 -9.77 -0.34
N ALA A 178 0.16 -8.47 -0.54
CA ALA A 178 0.73 -7.56 0.46
C ALA A 178 2.00 -8.10 1.15
N ALA A 179 2.98 -8.53 0.36
CA ALA A 179 4.14 -9.31 0.80
C ALA A 179 5.03 -8.61 1.84
N PHE A 180 5.02 -7.26 1.89
CA PHE A 180 5.86 -6.48 2.79
C PHE A 180 5.27 -6.31 4.20
N LEU A 181 3.96 -6.49 4.38
CA LEU A 181 3.31 -6.26 5.66
C LEU A 181 3.71 -7.34 6.69
N PRO A 182 4.03 -6.98 7.95
CA PRO A 182 4.50 -7.92 8.97
C PRO A 182 3.33 -8.71 9.57
N MET A 183 2.80 -9.67 8.80
CA MET A 183 1.58 -10.43 9.12
C MET A 183 1.59 -11.10 10.49
N HIS A 184 2.76 -11.54 10.96
CA HIS A 184 2.90 -12.16 12.28
C HIS A 184 2.59 -11.17 13.41
N LEU A 185 3.00 -9.89 13.28
CA LEU A 185 2.69 -8.83 14.23
C LEU A 185 1.22 -8.38 14.10
N LEU A 186 0.74 -8.22 12.86
CA LEU A 186 -0.63 -7.73 12.60
C LEU A 186 -1.73 -8.67 13.11
N ARG A 187 -1.46 -9.97 13.19
CA ARG A 187 -2.41 -10.96 13.74
C ARG A 187 -2.63 -10.79 15.24
N VAL A 188 -1.68 -10.21 15.96
CA VAL A 188 -1.73 -10.10 17.43
C VAL A 188 -2.89 -9.21 17.88
N ALA A 189 -3.26 -8.19 17.11
CA ALA A 189 -4.32 -7.24 17.46
C ALA A 189 -5.62 -7.91 17.91
N LYS A 190 -6.08 -8.96 17.20
CA LYS A 190 -7.33 -9.69 17.52
C LYS A 190 -7.19 -10.69 18.67
N THR A 191 -5.99 -10.87 19.20
CA THR A 191 -5.67 -11.81 20.29
C THR A 191 -5.36 -11.10 21.60
N LEU A 192 -5.31 -9.77 21.59
CA LEU A 192 -5.07 -8.98 22.79
C LEU A 192 -6.28 -9.09 23.74
N PRO A 193 -6.06 -9.39 25.03
CA PRO A 193 -7.13 -9.42 26.03
C PRO A 193 -7.89 -8.09 26.07
N GLY A 194 -9.21 -8.17 26.15
CA GLY A 194 -10.10 -7.01 26.18
C GLY A 194 -10.28 -6.28 24.86
N VAL A 195 -9.67 -6.73 23.76
CA VAL A 195 -9.83 -6.08 22.45
C VAL A 195 -10.91 -6.79 21.64
N TYR A 196 -11.95 -6.05 21.27
CA TYR A 196 -13.05 -6.52 20.43
C TYR A 196 -13.26 -5.56 19.27
N GLU A 197 -13.93 -6.01 18.21
CA GLU A 197 -14.25 -5.14 17.08
C GLU A 197 -15.06 -3.90 17.54
N GLY A 198 -14.45 -2.72 17.41
CA GLY A 198 -15.07 -1.44 17.73
C GLY A 198 -15.09 -1.05 19.22
N ARG A 199 -14.53 -1.85 20.13
CA ARG A 199 -14.47 -1.51 21.57
C ARG A 199 -13.31 -2.17 22.31
N ILE A 200 -12.85 -1.53 23.37
CA ILE A 200 -11.92 -2.10 24.35
C ILE A 200 -12.64 -2.30 25.69
N ASP A 201 -12.42 -3.44 26.32
CA ASP A 201 -12.81 -3.69 27.71
C ASP A 201 -11.65 -3.30 28.64
N PRO A 202 -11.76 -2.19 29.39
CA PRO A 202 -10.68 -1.68 30.22
C PRO A 202 -10.35 -2.59 31.42
N SER A 203 -11.24 -3.53 31.78
CA SER A 203 -10.98 -4.47 32.88
C SER A 203 -9.94 -5.54 32.53
N THR A 204 -9.79 -5.83 31.23
CA THR A 204 -8.91 -6.88 30.72
C THR A 204 -7.82 -6.34 29.79
N PHE A 205 -8.03 -5.18 29.18
CA PHE A 205 -7.02 -4.50 28.38
C PHE A 205 -6.03 -3.74 29.26
N SER A 206 -4.78 -4.20 29.31
CA SER A 206 -3.70 -3.52 30.03
C SER A 206 -2.69 -2.87 29.10
N ILE A 207 -2.53 -1.56 29.28
CA ILE A 207 -1.42 -0.74 28.77
C ILE A 207 -0.26 -0.75 29.77
N ARG A 208 -0.58 -0.86 31.06
CA ARG A 208 0.33 -0.68 32.18
C ARG A 208 1.14 -1.93 32.44
N THR A 209 2.46 -1.82 32.25
CA THR A 209 3.48 -2.52 33.04
C THR A 209 4.86 -1.94 32.71
N CYS A 210 5.22 -0.82 33.32
CA CYS A 210 6.64 -0.47 33.53
C CYS A 210 7.17 -1.17 34.78
N VAL A 211 7.00 -2.48 34.84
CA VAL A 211 7.88 -3.51 35.41
C VAL A 211 7.52 -4.71 34.57
N ARG A 212 8.49 -5.35 33.92
CA ARG A 212 8.24 -6.48 33.00
C ARG A 212 7.14 -7.42 33.50
N PRO A 213 6.26 -7.90 32.62
CA PRO A 213 6.24 -7.69 31.16
C PRO A 213 5.37 -6.49 30.79
N CYS A 214 5.86 -5.57 29.94
CA CYS A 214 5.11 -4.42 29.43
C CYS A 214 3.79 -4.85 28.77
N GLY A 215 2.74 -4.03 28.85
CA GLY A 215 1.42 -4.41 28.32
C GLY A 215 1.53 -4.90 26.88
N LYS A 216 0.90 -6.05 26.55
CA LYS A 216 1.03 -6.75 25.26
C LYS A 216 0.82 -5.84 24.03
N TYR A 217 0.05 -4.76 24.20
CA TYR A 217 -0.09 -3.72 23.17
C TYR A 217 1.25 -3.08 22.79
N LEU A 218 2.00 -2.53 23.77
CA LEU A 218 3.25 -1.85 23.50
C LEU A 218 4.31 -2.83 22.98
N GLU A 219 4.34 -4.06 23.51
CA GLU A 219 5.22 -5.13 23.01
C GLU A 219 5.00 -5.45 21.53
N THR A 220 3.80 -5.22 21.01
CA THR A 220 3.46 -5.44 19.60
C THR A 220 3.60 -4.17 18.76
N MET A 221 3.10 -3.04 19.28
CA MET A 221 3.06 -1.77 18.56
C MET A 221 4.46 -1.19 18.35
N ALA A 222 5.38 -1.40 19.30
CA ALA A 222 6.75 -0.91 19.15
C ALA A 222 7.49 -1.57 17.98
N PRO A 223 7.53 -2.92 17.88
CA PRO A 223 8.04 -3.61 16.70
C PRO A 223 7.32 -3.23 15.41
N LEU A 224 5.99 -3.01 15.44
CA LEU A 224 5.24 -2.55 14.26
C LEU A 224 5.70 -1.19 13.77
N LEU A 225 5.79 -0.18 14.64
CA LEU A 225 6.22 1.17 14.25
C LEU A 225 7.68 1.16 13.75
N ARG A 226 8.56 0.42 14.43
CA ARG A 226 9.94 0.21 13.97
C ARG A 226 9.97 -0.43 12.58
N TYR A 227 9.20 -1.51 12.37
CA TYR A 227 9.13 -2.18 11.07
C TYR A 227 8.62 -1.22 9.98
N THR A 228 7.63 -0.39 10.29
CA THR A 228 7.12 0.63 9.36
C THR A 228 8.22 1.59 8.92
N LYS A 229 8.98 2.17 9.87
CA LYS A 229 10.12 3.05 9.56
C LYS A 229 11.18 2.38 8.70
N GLN A 230 11.48 1.11 8.99
CA GLN A 230 12.66 0.42 8.43
C GLN A 230 12.36 -0.42 7.18
N ARG A 231 11.08 -0.72 6.89
CA ARG A 231 10.68 -1.59 5.76
C ARG A 231 9.55 -1.02 4.90
N LEU A 232 8.71 -0.13 5.44
CA LEU A 232 7.51 0.35 4.75
C LEU A 232 7.58 1.85 4.41
N ALA A 233 8.60 2.57 4.89
CA ALA A 233 8.88 3.92 4.46
C ALA A 233 9.24 3.96 2.96
N ALA A 234 8.82 5.03 2.28
CA ALA A 234 9.07 5.26 0.87
C ALA A 234 10.56 5.17 0.52
N SER A 235 11.43 5.79 1.32
CA SER A 235 12.89 5.69 1.16
C SER A 235 13.39 4.23 1.20
N LYS A 236 12.88 3.42 2.13
CA LYS A 236 13.28 2.02 2.30
C LYS A 236 12.79 1.12 1.17
N LEU A 237 11.61 1.38 0.61
CA LEU A 237 11.14 0.70 -0.60
C LEU A 237 11.94 1.11 -1.84
N ALA A 238 12.38 2.37 -1.93
CA ALA A 238 13.27 2.82 -2.99
C ALA A 238 14.67 2.18 -2.88
N GLU A 239 15.25 2.07 -1.68
CA GLU A 239 16.48 1.31 -1.43
C GLU A 239 16.33 -0.16 -1.90
N TYR A 240 15.20 -0.80 -1.56
CA TYR A 240 14.90 -2.15 -2.01
C TYR A 240 14.85 -2.24 -3.55
N LEU A 241 14.15 -1.33 -4.22
CA LEU A 241 14.08 -1.30 -5.69
C LEU A 241 15.47 -1.14 -6.30
N LEU A 242 16.24 -0.15 -5.84
CA LEU A 242 17.58 0.14 -6.33
C LEU A 242 18.55 -1.04 -6.12
N SER A 243 18.40 -1.79 -5.02
CA SER A 243 19.23 -2.97 -4.76
C SER A 243 19.04 -4.12 -5.77
N HIS A 244 17.93 -4.10 -6.51
CA HIS A 244 17.63 -5.08 -7.57
C HIS A 244 17.95 -4.57 -8.98
N LEU A 245 18.39 -3.32 -9.09
CA LEU A 245 18.86 -2.70 -10.32
C LEU A 245 20.38 -2.59 -10.30
N ARG A 246 21.01 -2.74 -11.47
CA ARG A 246 22.45 -2.56 -11.63
C ARG A 246 22.74 -1.10 -11.96
N VAL A 247 22.56 -0.23 -10.97
CA VAL A 247 22.67 1.22 -11.13
C VAL A 247 24.13 1.66 -11.01
N HIS A 248 24.82 1.82 -12.15
CA HIS A 248 26.22 2.24 -12.20
C HIS A 248 26.43 3.73 -11.85
N ARG A 249 25.47 4.57 -12.27
CA ARG A 249 25.41 5.99 -11.93
C ARG A 249 24.19 6.18 -11.05
N ARG A 250 24.31 6.86 -9.92
CA ARG A 250 23.21 7.10 -8.96
C ARG A 250 22.14 8.08 -9.50
N SER A 251 21.83 8.06 -10.79
CA SER A 251 20.84 8.90 -11.46
C SER A 251 19.75 8.05 -12.12
N VAL A 252 18.51 8.49 -12.01
CA VAL A 252 17.31 7.78 -12.45
C VAL A 252 16.44 8.70 -13.31
N LEU A 253 15.96 8.16 -14.43
CA LEU A 253 14.82 8.73 -15.16
C LEU A 253 13.55 7.98 -14.76
N PHE A 254 12.57 8.71 -14.23
CA PHE A 254 11.27 8.19 -13.83
C PHE A 254 10.22 8.57 -14.87
N LEU A 255 9.87 7.62 -15.73
CA LEU A 255 8.95 7.83 -16.84
C LEU A 255 7.50 7.64 -16.39
N LEU A 256 6.73 8.71 -16.47
CA LEU A 256 5.29 8.69 -16.34
C LEU A 256 4.65 8.34 -17.68
N PRO A 257 3.43 7.80 -17.67
CA PRO A 257 2.71 7.57 -18.92
C PRO A 257 2.27 8.90 -19.56
N PRO A 258 1.84 8.87 -20.84
CA PRO A 258 1.24 10.04 -21.49
C PRO A 258 0.00 10.57 -20.75
N ASP A 259 -0.38 11.80 -21.06
CA ASP A 259 -1.60 12.42 -20.53
C ASP A 259 -2.84 11.54 -20.76
N GLY A 260 -3.73 11.50 -19.77
CA GLY A 260 -4.95 10.68 -19.77
C GLY A 260 -4.77 9.25 -19.24
N TYR A 261 -3.55 8.82 -18.93
CA TYR A 261 -3.28 7.51 -18.32
C TYR A 261 -3.02 7.60 -16.82
N HIS A 262 -3.41 6.57 -16.09
CA HIS A 262 -3.15 6.47 -14.66
C HIS A 262 -1.65 6.36 -14.38
N THR A 263 -1.10 7.16 -13.46
CA THR A 263 0.35 7.24 -13.17
C THR A 263 0.92 6.06 -12.38
N GLY A 264 0.08 5.10 -12.00
CA GLY A 264 0.42 3.95 -11.15
C GLY A 264 0.00 4.12 -9.68
N GLY A 265 -0.64 5.25 -9.34
CA GLY A 265 -1.31 5.47 -8.06
C GLY A 265 -0.34 5.64 -6.90
N TYR A 266 -0.77 5.28 -5.69
CA TYR A 266 0.01 5.51 -4.48
C TYR A 266 1.38 4.80 -4.47
N ALA A 267 1.48 3.59 -5.05
CA ALA A 267 2.75 2.87 -5.11
C ALA A 267 3.80 3.64 -5.91
N SER A 268 3.43 4.16 -7.09
CA SER A 268 4.35 4.92 -7.94
C SER A 268 4.68 6.30 -7.35
N ARG A 269 3.70 6.97 -6.73
CA ARG A 269 3.91 8.24 -6.03
C ARG A 269 4.90 8.10 -4.87
N ASN A 270 4.68 7.14 -3.97
CA ASN A 270 5.59 6.87 -2.85
C ASN A 270 6.95 6.39 -3.33
N MET A 271 7.01 5.58 -4.39
CA MET A 271 8.29 5.14 -4.97
C MET A 271 9.09 6.33 -5.51
N PHE A 272 8.46 7.22 -6.26
CA PHE A 272 9.10 8.43 -6.78
C PHE A 272 9.61 9.33 -5.65
N TYR A 273 8.78 9.53 -4.62
CA TYR A 273 9.16 10.26 -3.41
C TYR A 273 10.40 9.65 -2.74
N GLY A 274 10.38 8.34 -2.51
CA GLY A 274 11.47 7.60 -1.90
C GLY A 274 12.77 7.68 -2.69
N LEU A 275 12.70 7.57 -4.01
CA LEU A 275 13.86 7.70 -4.90
C LEU A 275 14.52 9.07 -4.76
N ARG A 276 13.76 10.16 -4.77
CA ARG A 276 14.29 11.52 -4.57
C ARG A 276 14.90 11.71 -3.19
N ARG A 277 14.35 11.07 -2.17
CA ARG A 277 14.90 11.12 -0.81
C ARG A 277 16.23 10.36 -0.69
N VAL A 278 16.34 9.21 -1.36
CA VAL A 278 17.55 8.34 -1.30
C VAL A 278 18.68 8.87 -2.19
N LEU A 279 18.35 9.33 -3.41
CA LEU A 279 19.35 9.72 -4.40
C LEU A 279 19.58 11.23 -4.48
N GLY A 280 18.69 12.03 -3.92
CA GLY A 280 18.70 13.48 -4.07
C GLY A 280 17.83 13.96 -5.25
N PRO A 281 17.22 15.16 -5.14
CA PRO A 281 16.32 15.71 -6.16
C PRO A 281 16.99 15.96 -7.52
N GLU A 282 18.30 16.21 -7.54
CA GLU A 282 19.10 16.43 -8.75
C GLU A 282 19.37 15.14 -9.53
N ASN A 283 19.26 13.99 -8.87
CA ASN A 283 19.59 12.69 -9.43
C ASN A 283 18.36 11.90 -9.89
N VAL A 284 17.15 12.39 -9.62
CA VAL A 284 15.91 11.73 -10.02
C VAL A 284 15.06 12.70 -10.81
N VAL A 285 15.05 12.48 -12.12
CA VAL A 285 14.34 13.29 -13.11
C VAL A 285 13.10 12.54 -13.54
N ASP A 286 11.97 13.22 -13.62
CA ASP A 286 10.71 12.68 -14.12
C ASP A 286 10.31 13.26 -15.48
N TYR A 287 9.68 12.43 -16.31
CA TYR A 287 9.11 12.88 -17.58
C TYR A 287 7.87 12.05 -18.00
N PRO A 288 6.76 12.70 -18.41
CA PRO A 288 6.44 14.11 -18.18
C PRO A 288 6.55 14.49 -16.70
N MET A 289 6.51 15.78 -16.38
CA MET A 289 6.62 16.22 -14.98
C MET A 289 5.45 15.66 -14.15
N PHE A 290 5.75 15.07 -13.00
CA PHE A 290 4.81 14.52 -12.04
C PHE A 290 4.17 15.64 -11.22
N ALA A 291 3.38 16.49 -11.89
CA ALA A 291 2.87 17.75 -11.36
C ALA A 291 2.24 17.63 -9.96
N GLU A 292 1.48 16.56 -9.69
CA GLU A 292 0.83 16.32 -8.39
C GLU A 292 1.83 16.22 -7.22
N MET A 293 3.06 15.76 -7.47
CA MET A 293 4.06 15.59 -6.43
C MET A 293 4.72 16.91 -6.02
N TYR A 294 4.69 17.91 -6.90
CA TYR A 294 5.34 19.20 -6.71
C TYR A 294 4.32 20.27 -6.29
N ALA A 295 4.52 20.90 -5.14
CA ALA A 295 3.54 21.87 -4.65
C ALA A 295 3.70 23.24 -5.31
N ALA A 296 2.61 23.70 -5.94
CA ALA A 296 2.25 25.11 -6.02
C ALA A 296 1.08 25.48 -5.07
N HIS A 297 0.39 24.51 -4.45
CA HIS A 297 -0.96 24.73 -3.84
C HIS A 297 -1.12 24.16 -2.41
N GLY A 298 -0.03 23.93 -1.67
CA GLY A 298 -0.09 23.32 -0.34
C GLY A 298 -0.41 21.82 -0.38
N ARG A 299 -0.22 21.15 0.77
CA ARG A 299 -0.39 19.70 0.91
C ARG A 299 -1.89 19.36 0.84
N MET A 300 -2.33 18.77 -0.28
CA MET A 300 -3.76 18.55 -0.53
C MET A 300 -4.27 17.14 -0.22
N ASP A 301 -3.41 16.13 0.04
CA ASP A 301 -3.90 14.77 0.32
C ASP A 301 -3.05 13.95 1.33
N MET A 302 -3.60 12.78 1.68
CA MET A 302 -3.12 11.82 2.69
C MET A 302 -1.86 11.03 2.24
N SER A 303 -1.17 11.45 1.19
CA SER A 303 -0.02 10.75 0.61
C SER A 303 1.22 11.66 0.50
N THR A 304 1.79 11.74 -0.70
CA THR A 304 3.00 12.49 -1.05
C THR A 304 2.73 13.72 -1.91
N THR A 305 1.46 14.02 -2.20
CA THR A 305 1.06 15.16 -3.03
C THR A 305 1.56 16.45 -2.42
N GLY A 306 2.32 17.21 -3.22
CA GLY A 306 2.91 18.47 -2.80
C GLY A 306 4.03 18.37 -1.76
N LEU A 307 4.63 17.19 -1.53
CA LEU A 307 5.78 17.06 -0.62
C LEU A 307 7.11 17.45 -1.26
N LEU A 308 7.16 17.58 -2.59
CA LEU A 308 8.38 17.92 -3.30
C LEU A 308 8.38 19.38 -3.75
N HIS A 309 9.58 19.96 -3.78
CA HIS A 309 9.81 21.24 -4.46
C HIS A 309 9.91 21.00 -5.97
N ALA A 310 9.26 21.87 -6.73
CA ALA A 310 9.28 21.82 -8.19
C ALA A 310 10.72 21.84 -8.73
N PRO A 311 11.03 21.07 -9.78
CA PRO A 311 12.34 21.10 -10.40
C PRO A 311 12.55 22.46 -11.10
N ALA A 312 13.82 22.90 -11.17
CA ALA A 312 14.17 24.15 -11.84
C ALA A 312 13.98 24.11 -13.36
N ILE A 313 13.92 22.92 -13.96
CA ILE A 313 13.88 22.72 -15.41
C ILE A 313 12.72 21.78 -15.75
N GLN A 314 11.85 22.22 -16.65
CA GLN A 314 10.89 21.36 -17.33
C GLN A 314 11.51 20.84 -18.63
N LEU A 315 11.48 19.53 -18.81
CA LEU A 315 12.06 18.87 -19.99
C LEU A 315 11.03 18.72 -21.09
N ASN A 316 11.47 18.84 -22.34
CA ASN A 316 10.71 18.41 -23.51
C ASN A 316 11.16 17.02 -24.00
N SER A 317 10.41 16.42 -24.92
CA SER A 317 10.68 15.06 -25.42
C SER A 317 12.06 14.94 -26.08
N SER A 318 12.44 15.90 -26.91
CA SER A 318 13.73 15.92 -27.62
C SER A 318 14.91 15.90 -26.63
N GLN A 319 14.84 16.73 -25.58
CA GLN A 319 15.86 16.76 -24.53
C GLN A 319 15.97 15.42 -23.79
N VAL A 320 14.85 14.75 -23.52
CA VAL A 320 14.86 13.44 -22.87
C VAL A 320 15.48 12.38 -23.78
N GLU A 321 15.16 12.39 -25.07
CA GLU A 321 15.80 11.48 -26.04
C GLU A 321 17.32 11.71 -26.11
N ASP A 322 17.77 12.97 -26.17
CA ASP A 322 19.19 13.31 -26.17
C ASP A 322 19.88 12.84 -24.89
N TRP A 323 19.24 12.98 -23.73
CA TRP A 323 19.78 12.50 -22.46
C TRP A 323 19.82 10.98 -22.36
N LEU A 324 18.85 10.28 -22.96
CA LEU A 324 18.84 8.82 -23.09
C LEU A 324 19.98 8.35 -24.00
N ARG A 325 20.14 8.95 -25.19
CA ARG A 325 21.25 8.66 -26.13
C ARG A 325 22.62 8.92 -25.49
N ALA A 326 22.73 10.01 -24.72
CA ALA A 326 23.93 10.34 -23.97
C ALA A 326 24.14 9.48 -22.71
N ARG A 327 23.24 8.52 -22.43
CA ARG A 327 23.29 7.62 -21.25
C ARG A 327 23.48 8.37 -19.94
N LYS A 328 22.78 9.50 -19.80
CA LYS A 328 22.86 10.38 -18.62
C LYS A 328 22.36 9.70 -17.34
N PHE A 329 21.39 8.80 -17.48
CA PHE A 329 20.76 8.06 -16.39
C PHE A 329 21.37 6.67 -16.24
N GLY A 330 21.61 6.24 -15.00
CA GLY A 330 22.04 4.88 -14.67
C GLY A 330 20.90 3.87 -14.65
N ALA A 331 19.65 4.33 -14.53
CA ALA A 331 18.47 3.49 -14.68
C ALA A 331 17.26 4.26 -15.21
N VAL A 332 16.34 3.54 -15.85
CA VAL A 332 15.04 4.05 -16.33
C VAL A 332 13.92 3.28 -15.63
N ILE A 333 13.00 3.98 -15.00
CA ILE A 333 11.90 3.40 -14.24
C ILE A 333 10.58 3.85 -14.84
N TYR A 334 9.78 2.91 -15.31
CA TYR A 334 8.42 3.17 -15.76
C TYR A 334 7.45 3.11 -14.58
N SER A 335 6.74 4.22 -14.34
CA SER A 335 5.83 4.37 -13.20
C SER A 335 4.59 3.48 -13.30
N ASN A 336 4.22 3.07 -14.51
CA ASN A 336 3.08 2.21 -14.77
C ASN A 336 3.36 1.25 -15.93
N ALA A 337 3.58 -0.02 -15.59
CA ALA A 337 3.83 -1.11 -16.54
C ALA A 337 2.65 -1.46 -17.45
N ARG A 338 1.46 -0.88 -17.21
CA ARG A 338 0.22 -1.14 -17.96
C ARG A 338 -0.17 -0.04 -18.93
N ALA A 339 0.52 1.09 -18.88
CA ALA A 339 0.28 2.21 -19.77
C ALA A 339 1.26 2.18 -20.97
N PRO A 340 1.04 3.02 -22.00
CA PRO A 340 2.04 3.22 -23.05
C PRO A 340 3.40 3.62 -22.45
N LEU A 341 4.46 2.95 -22.89
CA LEU A 341 5.82 3.16 -22.40
C LEU A 341 6.51 4.19 -23.29
N LEU A 342 6.65 5.42 -22.78
CA LEU A 342 7.36 6.48 -23.51
C LEU A 342 8.81 6.07 -23.79
N PHE A 343 9.29 6.43 -24.98
CA PHE A 343 10.64 6.15 -25.46
C PHE A 343 11.02 4.66 -25.45
N TRP A 344 10.03 3.75 -25.53
CA TRP A 344 10.24 2.32 -25.40
C TRP A 344 11.40 1.79 -26.27
N ASP A 345 11.34 2.03 -27.58
CA ASP A 345 12.33 1.52 -28.54
C ASP A 345 13.75 2.05 -28.24
N LEU A 346 13.84 3.30 -27.78
CA LEU A 346 15.11 3.91 -27.40
C LEU A 346 15.66 3.32 -26.08
N VAL A 347 14.80 3.12 -25.09
CA VAL A 347 15.20 2.55 -23.80
C VAL A 347 15.68 1.11 -23.97
N VAL A 348 14.92 0.26 -24.69
CA VAL A 348 15.33 -1.15 -24.87
C VAL A 348 16.55 -1.35 -25.75
N SER A 349 16.86 -0.39 -26.63
CA SER A 349 18.08 -0.44 -27.46
C SER A 349 19.32 0.08 -26.73
N LEU A 350 19.17 0.94 -25.71
CA LEU A 350 20.28 1.58 -25.03
C LEU A 350 20.54 1.08 -23.60
N TYR A 351 19.56 0.47 -22.94
CA TYR A 351 19.65 0.06 -21.54
C TYR A 351 19.59 -1.46 -21.38
N ALA A 352 20.43 -2.00 -20.50
CA ALA A 352 20.37 -3.42 -20.15
C ALA A 352 19.13 -3.71 -19.29
N PRO A 353 18.59 -4.95 -19.29
CA PRO A 353 17.45 -5.33 -18.45
C PRO A 353 17.65 -5.05 -16.96
N GLU A 354 18.88 -5.10 -16.45
CA GLU A 354 19.20 -4.76 -15.07
C GLU A 354 19.09 -3.25 -14.74
N GLU A 355 19.03 -2.40 -15.76
CA GLU A 355 18.97 -0.94 -15.64
C GLU A 355 17.55 -0.39 -15.87
N VAL A 356 16.58 -1.27 -16.18
CA VAL A 356 15.19 -0.91 -16.45
C VAL A 356 14.27 -1.51 -15.40
N ALA A 357 13.34 -0.72 -14.88
CA ALA A 357 12.30 -1.19 -13.97
C ALA A 357 10.89 -0.88 -14.47
N PHE A 358 9.96 -1.79 -14.21
CA PHE A 358 8.54 -1.61 -14.48
C PHE A 358 7.75 -1.72 -13.18
N LEU A 359 7.03 -0.66 -12.80
CA LEU A 359 6.17 -0.67 -11.62
C LEU A 359 4.74 -1.06 -11.99
N ASP A 360 4.22 -2.12 -11.37
CA ASP A 360 2.82 -2.52 -11.43
C ASP A 360 2.17 -2.42 -10.04
N GLY A 361 1.62 -1.24 -9.77
CA GLY A 361 0.95 -0.87 -8.52
C GLY A 361 -0.54 -1.21 -8.45
N PHE A 362 -1.08 -2.05 -9.34
CA PHE A 362 -2.52 -2.33 -9.43
C PHE A 362 -2.98 -3.45 -8.48
N ASP A 363 -4.30 -3.60 -8.34
CA ASP A 363 -4.98 -4.49 -7.36
C ASP A 363 -4.92 -5.98 -7.70
N HIS A 364 -4.58 -6.31 -8.94
CA HIS A 364 -4.48 -7.67 -9.48
C HIS A 364 -3.26 -7.77 -10.40
N ALA A 365 -2.77 -8.95 -10.72
CA ALA A 365 -1.68 -9.10 -11.69
C ALA A 365 -2.18 -9.00 -13.15
N ASN A 366 -1.32 -8.53 -14.07
CA ASN A 366 -1.56 -8.60 -15.51
C ASN A 366 -0.51 -9.51 -16.16
N GLY A 367 -0.89 -10.78 -16.40
CA GLY A 367 0.04 -11.79 -16.93
C GLY A 367 0.66 -11.42 -18.26
N SER A 368 -0.12 -10.80 -19.16
CA SER A 368 0.35 -10.36 -20.48
C SER A 368 1.48 -9.34 -20.38
N ASN A 369 1.32 -8.32 -19.53
CA ASN A 369 2.35 -7.29 -19.36
C ASN A 369 3.59 -7.85 -18.67
N ILE A 370 3.43 -8.75 -17.70
CA ILE A 370 4.58 -9.41 -17.05
C ILE A 370 5.40 -10.18 -18.08
N LEU A 371 4.75 -11.05 -18.87
CA LEU A 371 5.43 -11.87 -19.87
C LEU A 371 6.09 -11.03 -20.96
N ARG A 372 5.46 -9.93 -21.37
CA ARG A 372 5.98 -9.00 -22.38
C ARG A 372 7.18 -8.18 -21.89
N LEU A 373 7.14 -7.69 -20.65
CA LEU A 373 8.09 -6.67 -20.19
C LEU A 373 9.25 -7.23 -19.37
N ALA A 374 9.03 -8.30 -18.60
CA ALA A 374 10.07 -8.84 -17.73
C ALA A 374 11.35 -9.36 -18.44
N PRO A 375 11.32 -9.78 -19.72
CA PRO A 375 12.56 -10.05 -20.47
C PRO A 375 13.44 -8.80 -20.68
N HIS A 376 12.85 -7.61 -20.67
CA HIS A 376 13.51 -6.35 -20.97
C HIS A 376 13.80 -5.49 -19.73
N GLY A 377 13.46 -5.98 -18.53
CA GLY A 377 13.64 -5.22 -17.29
C GLY A 377 13.17 -5.93 -16.04
N ARG A 378 13.45 -5.35 -14.87
CA ARG A 378 12.94 -5.85 -13.59
C ARG A 378 11.47 -5.48 -13.42
N TYR A 379 10.60 -6.48 -13.36
CA TYR A 379 9.17 -6.29 -13.17
C TYR A 379 8.79 -6.32 -11.70
N PHE A 380 8.31 -5.19 -11.19
CA PHE A 380 7.91 -5.01 -9.79
C PHE A 380 6.39 -5.02 -9.67
N LEU A 381 5.83 -5.98 -8.92
CA LEU A 381 4.40 -6.20 -8.80
C LEU A 381 3.94 -6.10 -7.35
N ARG A 382 2.93 -5.26 -7.09
CA ARG A 382 2.36 -5.06 -5.76
C ARG A 382 1.56 -6.27 -5.28
N GLU A 383 0.68 -6.77 -6.12
CA GLU A 383 -0.31 -7.80 -5.76
C GLU A 383 -0.05 -9.12 -6.50
N MET A 384 0.98 -9.82 -6.05
CA MET A 384 1.37 -11.11 -6.64
C MET A 384 0.28 -12.19 -6.47
N GLU A 385 0.10 -12.98 -7.52
CA GLU A 385 -0.77 -14.16 -7.53
C GLU A 385 0.00 -15.43 -7.15
N GLU A 386 -0.75 -16.49 -6.80
CA GLU A 386 -0.19 -17.83 -6.68
C GLU A 386 0.12 -18.42 -8.07
N GLY A 387 1.20 -19.21 -8.15
CA GLY A 387 1.69 -19.69 -9.44
C GLY A 387 2.36 -18.61 -10.31
N CYS A 388 2.75 -18.99 -11.51
CA CYS A 388 3.43 -18.14 -12.49
C CYS A 388 2.50 -17.75 -13.63
N PRO A 389 2.68 -16.58 -14.26
CA PRO A 389 1.91 -16.23 -15.44
C PRO A 389 2.25 -17.21 -16.57
N THR A 390 1.25 -17.91 -17.09
CA THR A 390 1.39 -18.92 -18.15
C THR A 390 0.86 -18.43 -19.51
N GLY A 391 0.22 -17.27 -19.55
CA GLY A 391 -0.33 -16.71 -20.76
C GLY A 391 -0.98 -15.34 -20.53
N PRO A 392 -1.59 -14.75 -21.57
CA PRO A 392 -2.31 -13.51 -21.46
C PRO A 392 -3.54 -13.69 -20.59
N TYR A 393 -3.40 -13.42 -19.29
CA TYR A 393 -4.52 -13.37 -18.36
C TYR A 393 -4.93 -11.92 -18.18
N THR A 394 -6.00 -11.52 -18.86
CA THR A 394 -6.75 -10.32 -18.50
C THR A 394 -7.70 -10.69 -17.37
N TRP A 395 -7.53 -10.06 -16.21
CA TRP A 395 -8.53 -10.13 -15.16
C TRP A 395 -9.82 -9.53 -15.72
N ASN A 396 -10.80 -10.39 -16.00
CA ASN A 396 -12.15 -9.91 -16.26
C ASN A 396 -12.66 -9.29 -14.97
N SER A 397 -13.14 -8.05 -15.05
CA SER A 397 -13.85 -7.36 -13.97
C SER A 397 -15.15 -8.02 -13.51
N ASP A 398 -15.40 -9.25 -13.95
CA ASP A 398 -16.61 -10.03 -13.69
C ASP A 398 -16.53 -10.71 -12.32
N GLY A 399 -16.37 -9.89 -11.27
CA GLY A 399 -16.88 -10.24 -9.94
C GLY A 399 -18.39 -10.48 -9.92
N ASN A 400 -19.09 -10.21 -11.03
CA ASN A 400 -20.52 -10.45 -11.26
C ASN A 400 -20.83 -11.61 -12.23
N ALA A 401 -19.85 -12.44 -12.61
CA ALA A 401 -20.19 -13.68 -13.33
C ALA A 401 -21.05 -14.56 -12.41
N SER A 402 -22.32 -14.76 -12.78
CA SER A 402 -23.28 -15.59 -12.05
C SER A 402 -22.68 -16.99 -11.80
N ALA A 403 -23.12 -17.67 -10.73
CA ALA A 403 -22.68 -19.03 -10.42
C ALA A 403 -22.75 -19.97 -11.64
N THR A 404 -23.70 -19.72 -12.55
CA THR A 404 -23.91 -20.43 -13.81
C THR A 404 -22.73 -20.32 -14.79
N GLU A 405 -22.06 -19.16 -14.84
CA GLU A 405 -20.90 -18.91 -15.72
C GLU A 405 -19.65 -19.65 -15.19
N LYS A 406 -19.51 -19.73 -13.86
CA LYS A 406 -18.43 -20.50 -13.20
C LYS A 406 -18.63 -22.01 -13.41
N VAL A 407 -19.87 -22.49 -13.33
CA VAL A 407 -20.21 -23.89 -13.61
C VAL A 407 -19.98 -24.23 -15.09
N ARG A 408 -20.33 -23.34 -16.03
CA ARG A 408 -20.04 -23.52 -17.46
C ARG A 408 -18.56 -23.67 -17.76
N ARG A 409 -17.68 -22.88 -17.10
CA ARG A 409 -16.23 -22.99 -17.29
C ARG A 409 -15.65 -24.27 -16.68
N LEU A 410 -16.14 -24.70 -15.53
CA LEU A 410 -15.79 -26.01 -14.94
C LEU A 410 -16.24 -27.17 -15.84
N PHE A 411 -17.44 -27.08 -16.44
CA PHE A 411 -17.92 -28.07 -17.41
C PHE A 411 -17.12 -28.04 -18.71
N ALA A 412 -16.72 -26.87 -19.22
CA ALA A 412 -15.92 -26.78 -20.44
C ALA A 412 -14.53 -27.41 -20.24
N VAL A 413 -13.89 -27.21 -19.09
CA VAL A 413 -12.60 -27.84 -18.77
C VAL A 413 -12.76 -29.35 -18.54
N ALA A 414 -13.81 -29.78 -17.84
CA ALA A 414 -14.09 -31.21 -17.65
C ALA A 414 -14.41 -31.93 -18.98
N CYS A 415 -15.19 -31.30 -19.86
CA CYS A 415 -15.44 -31.83 -21.20
C CYS A 415 -14.17 -31.89 -22.04
N PHE A 416 -13.24 -30.94 -21.92
CA PHE A 416 -11.98 -30.97 -22.67
C PHE A 416 -11.07 -32.12 -22.20
N VAL A 417 -10.99 -32.36 -20.88
CA VAL A 417 -10.21 -33.48 -20.32
C VAL A 417 -10.83 -34.82 -20.69
N LEU A 418 -12.17 -34.95 -20.61
CA LEU A 418 -12.86 -36.18 -21.01
C LEU A 418 -12.79 -36.43 -22.54
N LEU A 419 -12.68 -35.38 -23.36
CA LEU A 419 -12.51 -35.51 -24.80
C LEU A 419 -11.10 -35.96 -25.17
N GLU A 420 -10.05 -35.47 -24.49
CA GLU A 420 -8.69 -35.96 -24.71
C GLU A 420 -8.52 -37.43 -24.28
N ASP A 421 -9.12 -37.83 -23.15
CA ASP A 421 -9.10 -39.23 -22.71
C ASP A 421 -9.89 -40.16 -23.67
N ALA A 422 -11.00 -39.67 -24.25
CA ALA A 422 -11.77 -40.43 -25.24
C ALA A 422 -11.05 -40.54 -26.61
N ILE A 423 -10.32 -39.51 -27.02
CA ILE A 423 -9.52 -39.51 -28.27
C ILE A 423 -8.30 -40.42 -28.12
N ALA A 424 -7.66 -40.45 -26.95
CA ALA A 424 -6.55 -41.36 -26.66
C ALA A 424 -6.98 -42.84 -26.62
N ALA A 425 -8.23 -43.13 -26.25
CA ALA A 425 -8.72 -44.50 -26.07
C ALA A 425 -9.23 -45.19 -27.35
N THR A 426 -9.61 -44.45 -28.39
CA THR A 426 -10.38 -45.04 -29.51
C THR A 426 -9.79 -44.89 -30.91
N GLY A 427 -8.68 -44.16 -31.10
CA GLY A 427 -7.89 -44.24 -32.33
C GLY A 427 -8.68 -44.09 -33.65
N ALA A 428 -9.77 -43.31 -33.67
CA ALA A 428 -10.63 -43.15 -34.84
C ALA A 428 -10.89 -41.67 -35.13
N PHE A 429 -10.39 -41.21 -36.27
CA PHE A 429 -10.74 -39.93 -36.89
C PHE A 429 -12.17 -40.01 -37.42
N VAL A 430 -13.10 -39.21 -36.89
CA VAL A 430 -14.36 -38.88 -37.58
C VAL A 430 -14.67 -37.39 -37.39
N ALA A 431 -14.75 -36.69 -38.50
CA ALA A 431 -15.22 -35.31 -38.59
C ALA A 431 -16.70 -35.23 -38.21
N CYS A 432 -17.05 -34.35 -37.28
CA CYS A 432 -18.43 -33.86 -37.15
C CYS A 432 -18.42 -32.41 -36.66
N GLY A 433 -18.28 -31.50 -37.62
CA GLY A 433 -18.60 -30.09 -37.45
C GLY A 433 -20.11 -29.87 -37.55
N GLU A 434 -20.56 -28.85 -36.83
CA GLU A 434 -21.83 -28.13 -37.03
C GLU A 434 -23.13 -28.95 -36.99
N ARG A 435 -23.70 -29.12 -35.79
CA ARG A 435 -25.15 -29.04 -35.51
C ARG A 435 -25.41 -29.34 -34.03
N MET A 436 -25.29 -28.33 -33.17
CA MET A 436 -26.00 -28.33 -31.88
C MET A 436 -26.05 -26.92 -31.26
N ILE A 437 -26.57 -25.95 -32.03
CA ILE A 437 -27.15 -24.72 -31.47
C ILE A 437 -28.46 -24.47 -32.21
N SER A 438 -29.49 -25.24 -31.84
CA SER A 438 -30.88 -24.99 -32.23
C SER A 438 -31.78 -25.84 -31.34
N SER A 439 -32.19 -25.28 -30.19
CA SER A 439 -33.55 -25.43 -29.66
C SER A 439 -33.68 -24.83 -28.26
N ALA A 440 -34.59 -23.86 -28.15
CA ALA A 440 -35.43 -23.49 -27.01
C ALA A 440 -34.82 -22.73 -25.80
N ILE A 441 -35.15 -21.44 -25.69
CA ILE A 441 -36.08 -20.84 -24.70
C ILE A 441 -36.53 -19.46 -25.25
N PRO A 442 -37.81 -19.07 -25.18
CA PRO A 442 -38.32 -17.84 -25.82
C PRO A 442 -38.07 -16.59 -24.97
N VAL A 443 -37.66 -15.51 -25.65
CA VAL A 443 -37.62 -14.15 -25.11
C VAL A 443 -39.02 -13.53 -25.27
N HIS A 444 -39.70 -13.24 -24.16
CA HIS A 444 -40.85 -12.35 -24.17
C HIS A 444 -40.39 -10.91 -24.04
N SER A 445 -40.56 -10.15 -25.12
CA SER A 445 -40.58 -8.70 -25.15
C SER A 445 -41.88 -8.19 -24.51
N GLY A 446 -41.77 -7.30 -23.54
CA GLY A 446 -42.88 -6.51 -23.01
C GLY A 446 -42.41 -5.10 -22.70
N ALA A 447 -42.83 -4.16 -23.53
CA ALA A 447 -42.66 -2.73 -23.32
C ALA A 447 -43.63 -2.23 -22.23
N ARG A 448 -43.10 -1.54 -21.22
CA ARG A 448 -43.57 -0.28 -20.65
C ARG A 448 -42.52 0.28 -19.70
#